data_AF-A0A2E0ZHX1-F1
#
_entry.id   AF-A0A2E0ZHX1-F1
#
_cell.length_a   1.000
_cell.length_b   1.000
_cell.length_c   1.000
_cell.angle_alpha   90.00
_cell.angle_beta   90.00
_cell.angle_gamma   90.00
#
_symmetry.space_group_name_H-M   'P 1'
#
loop_
_entity.id
_entity.type
_entity.pdbx_description
1 polymer ?
#
loop_
_entity_poly.entity_id
_entity_poly.type
_entity_poly.pdbx_seq_one_letter_code
_entity_poly.pdbx_strand_id
1 'polypeptide(L)'
;MDKPATLLAAQLTDGLRKAKNLPSGHVLINAADEIIYANKQARHFLGLLAEETIPTGQKFLSLVQSAYQCYPAFAWLDWPKRSLSAPRYLIFSPTRNASFSLLKVEIVEYLVIDGSEIWAVALDLVESPLETAVTRFTHC
;
A
#
# COMPACT_ATOMS: atom_id res chain seq x y z
N MET A 1 8.20 -6.34 -23.73
CA MET A 1 8.17 -7.76 -23.34
C MET A 1 8.25 -7.77 -21.83
N ASP A 2 7.14 -7.91 -21.13
CA ASP A 2 7.10 -8.15 -19.66
C ASP A 2 5.74 -8.74 -19.30
N LYS A 3 5.59 -10.05 -19.52
CA LYS A 3 4.38 -10.82 -19.14
C LYS A 3 4.49 -11.65 -17.85
N PRO A 4 5.67 -11.96 -17.24
CA PRO A 4 5.69 -12.85 -16.08
C PRO A 4 5.23 -12.13 -14.79
N ALA A 5 5.63 -10.87 -14.59
CA ALA A 5 5.29 -10.11 -13.38
C ALA A 5 3.79 -9.86 -13.22
N THR A 6 3.07 -9.61 -14.33
CA THR A 6 1.62 -9.35 -14.33
C THR A 6 0.80 -10.61 -14.02
N LEU A 7 1.23 -11.77 -14.52
CA LEU A 7 0.58 -13.06 -14.25
C LEU A 7 0.79 -13.50 -12.80
N LEU A 8 2.00 -13.30 -12.28
CA LEU A 8 2.30 -13.56 -10.88
C LEU A 8 1.54 -12.60 -9.95
N ALA A 9 1.51 -11.30 -10.26
CA ALA A 9 0.72 -10.32 -9.52
C ALA A 9 -0.75 -10.74 -9.45
N ALA A 10 -1.33 -11.19 -10.57
CA ALA A 10 -2.72 -11.65 -10.63
C ALA A 10 -2.96 -12.92 -9.77
N GLN A 11 -2.06 -13.90 -9.82
CA GLN A 11 -2.16 -15.12 -9.01
C GLN A 11 -2.00 -14.87 -7.51
N LEU A 12 -1.11 -13.94 -7.13
CA LEU A 12 -0.92 -13.53 -5.74
C LEU A 12 -2.11 -12.72 -5.22
N THR A 13 -2.71 -11.86 -6.04
CA THR A 13 -3.90 -11.09 -5.63
C THR A 13 -5.12 -11.95 -5.34
N ASP A 14 -5.29 -13.09 -6.02
CA ASP A 14 -6.48 -13.95 -5.89
C ASP A 14 -6.39 -14.86 -4.64
N GLY A 15 -5.18 -15.25 -4.24
CA GLY A 15 -4.94 -16.08 -3.05
C GLY A 15 -4.96 -15.32 -1.72
N LEU A 16 -4.68 -14.01 -1.74
CA LEU A 16 -4.33 -13.27 -0.52
C LEU A 16 -5.51 -12.62 0.23
N ARG A 17 -6.74 -12.58 -0.31
CA ARG A 17 -7.87 -11.92 0.40
C ARG A 17 -9.24 -12.54 0.20
N LYS A 18 -9.56 -13.53 1.03
CA LYS A 18 -10.94 -14.02 1.22
C LYS A 18 -11.63 -13.50 2.49
N ALA A 19 -11.15 -12.42 3.12
CA ALA A 19 -11.63 -12.04 4.47
C ALA A 19 -11.88 -10.55 4.77
N LYS A 20 -11.80 -9.61 3.80
CA LYS A 20 -12.10 -8.19 4.12
C LYS A 20 -12.63 -7.44 2.89
N ASN A 21 -13.87 -6.96 2.97
CA ASN A 21 -14.63 -6.28 1.90
C ASN A 21 -14.12 -4.87 1.51
N LEU A 22 -12.86 -4.51 1.82
CA LEU A 22 -12.30 -3.21 1.45
C LEU A 22 -11.41 -3.33 0.21
N PRO A 23 -11.52 -2.43 -0.78
CA PRO A 23 -10.68 -2.48 -1.97
C PRO A 23 -9.21 -2.22 -1.59
N SER A 24 -8.34 -3.20 -1.81
CA SER A 24 -6.91 -3.05 -1.51
C SER A 24 -6.05 -2.74 -2.73
N GLY A 25 -5.14 -1.80 -2.51
CA GLY A 25 -4.03 -1.56 -3.42
C GLY A 25 -3.01 -2.67 -3.27
N HIS A 26 -2.48 -3.15 -4.40
CA HIS A 26 -1.36 -4.08 -4.42
C HIS A 26 -0.23 -3.49 -5.26
N VAL A 27 0.97 -3.54 -4.71
CA VAL A 27 2.21 -3.07 -5.32
C VAL A 27 3.22 -4.19 -5.25
N LEU A 28 3.97 -4.40 -6.33
CA LEU A 28 5.19 -5.19 -6.29
C LEU A 28 6.38 -4.24 -6.37
N ILE A 29 7.36 -4.47 -5.50
CA ILE A 29 8.63 -3.75 -5.52
C ILE A 29 9.80 -4.71 -5.62
N ASN A 30 10.90 -4.27 -6.24
CA ASN A 30 12.16 -5.02 -6.28
C ASN A 30 13.11 -4.63 -5.13
N ALA A 31 14.31 -5.20 -5.11
CA ALA A 31 15.32 -4.96 -4.08
C ALA A 31 15.83 -3.51 -4.03
N ALA A 32 15.68 -2.77 -5.13
CA ALA A 32 16.04 -1.36 -5.22
C ALA A 32 14.89 -0.42 -4.79
N ASP A 33 13.81 -0.97 -4.21
CA ASP A 33 12.57 -0.28 -3.85
C ASP A 33 11.76 0.24 -5.05
N GLU A 34 12.09 -0.21 -6.27
CA GLU A 34 11.42 0.25 -7.49
C GLU A 34 10.09 -0.48 -7.67
N ILE A 35 9.05 0.28 -8.00
CA ILE A 35 7.73 -0.26 -8.29
C ILE A 35 7.75 -0.93 -9.67
N ILE A 36 7.63 -2.26 -9.68
CA ILE A 36 7.55 -3.04 -10.92
C ILE A 36 6.10 -3.26 -11.37
N TYR A 37 5.16 -3.19 -10.42
CA TYR A 37 3.72 -3.33 -10.70
C TYR A 37 2.90 -2.62 -9.64
N ALA A 38 1.77 -2.04 -10.06
CA ALA A 38 0.74 -1.54 -9.17
C ALA A 38 -0.65 -1.75 -9.82
N ASN A 39 -1.59 -2.32 -9.05
CA ASN A 39 -2.97 -2.45 -9.52
C ASN A 39 -3.67 -1.07 -9.53
N LYS A 40 -4.87 -1.00 -10.13
CA LYS A 40 -5.63 0.25 -10.27
C LYS A 40 -5.83 0.99 -8.94
N GLN A 41 -6.15 0.25 -7.87
CA GLN A 41 -6.38 0.83 -6.55
C GLN A 41 -5.08 1.38 -5.93
N ALA A 42 -3.96 0.65 -6.04
CA ALA A 42 -2.67 1.14 -5.58
C ALA A 42 -2.22 2.37 -6.37
N ARG A 43 -2.42 2.38 -7.69
CA ARG A 43 -2.13 3.55 -8.53
C ARG A 43 -2.89 4.78 -8.06
N HIS A 44 -4.19 4.63 -7.78
CA HIS A 44 -5.01 5.71 -7.24
C HIS A 44 -4.47 6.24 -5.91
N PHE A 45 -4.12 5.36 -4.96
CA PHE A 45 -3.50 5.78 -3.70
C PHE A 45 -2.15 6.46 -3.90
N LEU A 46 -1.32 5.94 -4.80
CA LEU A 46 0.03 6.46 -5.02
C LEU A 46 0.07 7.69 -5.95
N GLY A 47 -1.08 8.20 -6.38
CA GLY A 47 -1.15 9.32 -7.34
C GLY A 47 -0.58 8.99 -8.72
N LEU A 48 -0.47 7.70 -9.06
CA LEU A 48 -0.01 7.25 -10.37
C LEU A 48 -1.18 7.33 -11.37
N LEU A 49 -0.92 7.87 -12.56
CA LEU A 49 -1.91 7.94 -13.62
C LEU A 49 -2.33 6.52 -14.06
N ALA A 50 -3.65 6.29 -14.18
CA ALA A 50 -4.22 4.95 -14.32
C ALA A 50 -3.83 4.24 -15.63
N GLU A 51 -3.62 5.01 -16.70
CA GLU A 51 -3.36 4.52 -18.06
C GLU A 51 -1.88 4.62 -18.47
N GLU A 52 -1.01 5.18 -17.62
CA GLU A 52 0.40 5.36 -17.94
C GLU A 52 1.27 4.22 -17.40
N THR A 53 2.35 3.92 -18.10
CA THR A 53 3.41 3.06 -17.55
C THR A 53 3.99 3.70 -16.31
N ILE A 54 4.26 2.89 -15.28
CA ILE A 54 4.95 3.37 -14.07
C ILE A 54 6.29 3.96 -14.52
N PRO A 55 6.65 5.19 -14.09
CA PRO A 55 7.92 5.78 -14.47
C PRO A 55 9.08 4.84 -14.12
N THR A 56 10.02 4.66 -15.05
CA THR A 56 11.17 3.78 -14.83
C THR A 56 11.97 4.23 -13.61
N GLY A 57 12.29 3.29 -12.72
CA GLY A 57 13.03 3.57 -11.49
C GLY A 57 12.21 4.29 -10.41
N GLN A 58 10.88 4.40 -10.55
CA GLN A 58 10.02 4.99 -9.53
C GLN A 58 10.11 4.19 -8.23
N LYS A 59 10.71 4.78 -7.20
CA LYS A 59 10.83 4.17 -5.87
C LYS A 59 9.56 4.33 -5.07
N PHE A 60 9.13 3.26 -4.40
CA PHE A 60 7.92 3.26 -3.58
C PHE A 60 8.06 4.19 -2.38
N LEU A 61 9.14 4.05 -1.61
CA LEU A 61 9.33 4.79 -0.37
C LEU A 61 9.46 6.29 -0.63
N SER A 62 10.22 6.67 -1.65
CA SER A 62 10.35 8.08 -2.06
C SER A 62 9.01 8.66 -2.53
N LEU A 63 8.22 7.89 -3.29
CA LEU A 63 6.90 8.33 -3.75
C LEU A 63 5.96 8.59 -2.57
N VAL A 64 5.84 7.63 -1.66
CA VAL A 64 4.91 7.78 -0.52
C VAL A 64 5.38 8.87 0.43
N GLN A 65 6.68 9.04 0.67
CA GLN A 65 7.19 10.13 1.53
C GLN A 65 6.95 11.53 0.95
N SER A 66 6.75 11.66 -0.36
CA SER A 66 6.44 12.96 -0.98
C SER A 66 5.00 13.42 -0.73
N ALA A 67 4.08 12.49 -0.48
CA ALA A 67 2.63 12.76 -0.36
C ALA A 67 2.05 12.40 1.01
N TYR A 68 2.71 11.51 1.76
CA TYR A 68 2.23 10.95 3.02
C TYR A 68 3.25 11.09 4.13
N GLN A 69 2.75 11.18 5.35
CA GLN A 69 3.55 10.96 6.54
C GLN A 69 3.63 9.46 6.85
N CYS A 70 4.86 8.92 6.88
CA CYS A 70 5.13 7.54 7.27
C CYS A 70 5.10 7.40 8.81
N TYR A 71 4.16 6.60 9.33
CA TYR A 71 3.96 6.39 10.77
C TYR A 71 3.90 4.91 11.14
N PRO A 72 4.35 4.51 12.34
CA PRO A 72 5.32 5.24 13.15
C PRO A 72 6.70 5.17 12.47
N ALA A 73 7.50 6.25 12.55
CA ALA A 73 8.75 6.36 11.78
C ALA A 73 9.70 5.17 11.96
N PHE A 74 9.80 4.60 13.17
CA PHE A 74 10.66 3.44 13.44
C PHE A 74 10.25 2.18 12.67
N ALA A 75 8.97 1.99 12.35
CA ALA A 75 8.51 0.82 11.60
C ALA A 75 9.03 0.83 10.17
N TRP A 76 9.45 1.98 9.65
CA TRP A 76 9.93 2.19 8.28
C TRP A 76 11.45 2.08 8.13
N LEU A 77 12.21 1.99 9.22
CA LEU A 77 13.68 1.94 9.18
C LEU A 77 14.22 0.72 8.42
N ASP A 78 13.58 -0.44 8.59
CA ASP A 78 13.97 -1.69 7.95
C ASP A 78 13.15 -2.00 6.68
N TRP A 79 12.53 -0.99 6.07
CA TRP A 79 11.79 -1.16 4.82
C TRP A 79 12.69 -1.76 3.71
N PRO A 80 12.21 -2.71 2.88
CA PRO A 80 10.87 -3.32 2.83
C PRO A 80 10.72 -4.62 3.63
N LYS A 81 11.61 -4.93 4.59
CA LYS A 81 11.45 -6.14 5.42
C LYS A 81 10.17 -6.04 6.26
N ARG A 82 9.57 -7.17 6.63
CA ARG A 82 8.41 -7.16 7.56
C ARG A 82 8.82 -6.53 8.89
N SER A 83 8.08 -5.51 9.33
CA SER A 83 8.25 -4.92 10.65
C SER A 83 7.71 -5.87 11.72
N LEU A 84 8.54 -6.22 12.70
CA LEU A 84 8.15 -7.11 13.81
C LEU A 84 7.56 -6.32 14.99
N SER A 85 7.80 -5.01 15.06
CA SER A 85 7.51 -4.19 16.24
C SER A 85 6.20 -3.41 16.14
N ALA A 86 5.85 -2.92 14.93
CA ALA A 86 4.62 -2.18 14.69
C ALA A 86 4.18 -2.23 13.22
N PRO A 87 2.87 -2.16 12.94
CA PRO A 87 2.35 -1.97 11.59
C PRO A 87 2.80 -0.62 11.01
N ARG A 88 2.93 -0.58 9.68
CA ARG A 88 3.24 0.64 8.94
C ARG A 88 1.97 1.32 8.46
N TYR A 89 1.95 2.64 8.53
CA TYR A 89 0.86 3.47 8.07
C TYR A 89 1.35 4.64 7.24
N LEU A 90 0.58 4.99 6.21
CA LEU A 90 0.69 6.24 5.48
C LEU A 90 -0.48 7.13 5.88
N ILE A 91 -0.18 8.33 6.38
CA ILE A 91 -1.16 9.31 6.82
C ILE A 91 -1.18 10.43 5.79
N PHE A 92 -2.33 10.64 5.15
CA PHE A 92 -2.58 11.79 4.28
C PHE A 92 -3.47 12.79 5.00
N SER A 93 -3.02 14.03 5.11
CA SER A 93 -3.80 15.14 5.66
C SER A 93 -3.79 16.29 4.65
N PRO A 94 -4.90 16.53 3.92
CA PRO A 94 -4.95 17.57 2.91
C PRO A 94 -4.94 18.99 3.53
N THR A 95 -5.48 19.16 4.74
CA THR A 95 -5.41 20.39 5.55
C THR A 95 -5.67 20.09 7.04
N ARG A 96 -5.27 21.01 7.94
CA ARG A 96 -5.23 20.81 9.41
C ARG A 96 -6.56 20.38 10.08
N ASN A 97 -7.72 20.52 9.43
CA ASN A 97 -9.03 20.49 10.13
C ASN A 97 -10.16 19.65 9.48
N ALA A 98 -9.94 18.88 8.41
CA ALA A 98 -11.05 18.08 7.85
C ALA A 98 -10.52 16.82 7.14
N SER A 99 -10.78 15.67 7.76
CA SER A 99 -10.60 14.31 7.20
C SER A 99 -9.18 13.93 6.79
N PHE A 100 -8.58 12.98 7.52
CA PHE A 100 -7.34 12.31 7.11
C PHE A 100 -7.67 10.94 6.51
N SER A 101 -6.86 10.51 5.54
CA SER A 101 -6.90 9.13 5.05
C SER A 101 -5.72 8.35 5.66
N LEU A 102 -6.01 7.15 6.14
CA LEU A 102 -5.03 6.25 6.73
C LEU A 102 -4.93 4.99 5.88
N LEU A 103 -3.74 4.74 5.34
CA LEU A 103 -3.45 3.48 4.64
C LEU A 103 -2.56 2.62 5.53
N LYS A 104 -2.99 1.39 5.87
CA LYS A 104 -2.10 0.38 6.44
C LYS A 104 -1.25 -0.21 5.30
N VAL A 105 0.05 -0.31 5.54
CA VAL A 105 1.02 -0.91 4.61
C VAL A 105 1.52 -2.22 5.18
N GLU A 106 1.43 -3.27 4.39
CA GLU A 106 1.78 -4.62 4.82
C GLU A 106 2.58 -5.35 3.73
N ILE A 107 3.69 -5.95 4.14
CA ILE A 107 4.46 -6.85 3.27
C ILE A 107 3.80 -8.21 3.34
N VAL A 108 3.03 -8.53 2.32
CA VAL A 108 2.22 -9.74 2.28
C VAL A 108 3.06 -10.93 1.87
N GLU A 109 4.01 -10.75 0.96
CA GLU A 109 4.83 -11.85 0.47
C GLU A 109 6.23 -11.39 0.05
N TYR A 110 7.18 -12.31 0.08
CA TYR A 110 8.54 -12.16 -0.41
C TYR A 110 8.83 -13.32 -1.35
N LEU A 111 9.34 -12.99 -2.54
CA LEU A 111 9.56 -13.94 -3.64
C LEU A 111 10.95 -13.71 -4.24
N VAL A 112 11.53 -14.78 -4.77
CA VAL A 112 12.75 -14.71 -5.58
C VAL A 112 12.42 -15.30 -6.95
N ILE A 113 12.53 -14.50 -8.00
CA ILE A 113 12.21 -14.89 -9.38
C ILE A 113 13.43 -14.62 -10.24
N ASP A 114 13.98 -15.66 -10.87
CA ASP A 114 15.19 -15.57 -11.69
C ASP A 114 16.35 -14.84 -10.98
N GLY A 115 16.48 -15.06 -9.66
CA GLY A 115 17.49 -14.42 -8.80
C GLY A 115 17.17 -12.99 -8.36
N SER A 116 16.02 -12.44 -8.79
CA SER A 116 15.55 -11.12 -8.38
C SER A 116 14.61 -11.21 -7.19
N GLU A 117 14.89 -10.44 -6.14
CA GLU A 117 14.05 -10.34 -4.95
C GLU A 117 12.87 -9.39 -5.20
N ILE A 118 11.66 -9.84 -4.84
CA ILE A 118 10.40 -9.11 -5.02
C ILE A 118 9.58 -9.16 -3.74
N TRP A 119 9.03 -8.02 -3.34
CA TRP A 119 8.09 -7.90 -2.22
C TRP A 119 6.71 -7.55 -2.76
N ALA A 120 5.71 -8.30 -2.32
CA ALA A 120 4.31 -7.95 -2.50
C ALA A 120 3.84 -7.10 -1.32
N VAL A 121 3.34 -5.90 -1.63
CA VAL A 121 2.91 -4.90 -0.66
C VAL A 121 1.42 -4.64 -0.83
N ALA A 122 0.67 -4.78 0.26
CA ALA A 122 -0.73 -4.37 0.35
C ALA A 122 -0.85 -2.96 0.94
N LEU A 123 -1.76 -2.18 0.33
CA LEU A 123 -2.18 -0.86 0.78
C LEU A 123 -3.68 -0.92 1.10
N ASP A 124 -4.00 -0.82 2.38
CA ASP A 124 -5.38 -0.94 2.86
C ASP A 124 -5.88 0.35 3.45
N LEU A 125 -6.99 0.85 2.92
CA LEU A 125 -7.71 1.92 3.60
C LEU A 125 -8.21 1.43 4.95
N VAL A 126 -7.84 2.16 5.99
CA VAL A 126 -8.38 1.98 7.34
C VAL A 126 -9.50 3.00 7.48
N GLU A 127 -10.74 2.52 7.61
CA GLU A 127 -11.87 3.39 7.93
C GLU A 127 -11.56 4.19 9.19
N SER A 128 -11.73 5.51 9.11
CA SER A 128 -11.54 6.38 10.26
C SER A 128 -12.56 6.00 11.33
N PRO A 129 -12.16 5.76 12.59
CA PRO A 129 -13.11 5.46 13.67
C PRO A 129 -14.11 6.60 13.96
N LEU A 130 -13.94 7.78 13.35
CA LEU A 130 -14.76 8.95 13.63
C LEU A 130 -16.22 8.84 13.14
N GLU A 131 -16.56 7.89 12.26
CA GLU A 131 -17.96 7.64 11.88
C GLU A 131 -18.71 6.70 12.83
N THR A 132 -18.02 5.97 13.73
CA THR A 132 -18.69 5.04 14.65
C THR A 132 -19.22 5.72 15.92
N ALA A 133 -18.89 7.00 16.15
CA ALA A 133 -19.26 7.71 17.38
C ALA A 133 -20.55 8.53 17.30
N VAL A 134 -21.18 8.70 16.12
CA VAL A 134 -22.34 9.60 15.97
C VAL A 134 -23.70 8.86 15.91
N THR A 135 -23.74 7.53 15.78
CA THR A 135 -25.00 6.78 15.64
C THR A 135 -25.38 5.92 16.86
N ARG A 136 -25.04 6.36 18.08
CA ARG A 136 -25.52 5.69 19.32
C ARG A 136 -26.01 6.65 20.42
N PHE A 137 -26.58 7.79 20.05
CA PHE A 137 -27.35 8.62 20.98
C PHE A 137 -28.62 9.18 20.32
N THR A 138 -29.53 8.28 19.95
CA THR A 138 -30.94 8.65 19.74
C THR A 138 -31.82 7.46 20.07
N HIS A 139 -31.98 7.21 21.38
CA HIS A 139 -33.19 6.64 21.96
C HIS A 139 -33.19 7.04 23.43
N CYS A 140 -33.79 8.20 23.70
CA CYS A 140 -34.46 8.48 24.98
C CYS A 140 -35.93 8.10 24.80
#